data_AF-A0A8J2UMC5-F1
#
_entry.id   AF-A0A8J2UMC5-F1
#
_cell.length_a   1.000
_cell.length_b   1.000
_cell.length_c   1.000
_cell.angle_alpha   90.00
_cell.angle_beta   90.00
_cell.angle_gamma   90.00
#
_symmetry.space_group_name_H-M   'P 1'
#
loop_
_entity.id
_entity.type
_entity.pdbx_description
1 polymer ?
#
loop_
_entity_poly.entity_id
_entity_poly.type
_entity_poly.pdbx_seq_one_letter_code
_entity_poly.pdbx_strand_id
1 'polypeptide(L)'
;MSHTIPHSFIAMLEQADTSWQPVLRAGLEAVAANNPEYLPALADDHFLPNGGRVFAAFRQPLDAVRYVLVGEGPYPRPDSATGVCFMDGAVSSLWSEKGLSKPVNRATSLRNFMKMLLVADGQLTLTNTTGEALSGISDRARAAPDQVIQTLPELQANLTAHGFLLLNATLVFRKHVPPVREAKAWLPFLQVVLSALADHAEGKGKEPPTLVLWGKIAVQLEALPANARFPKKVAEHPYNLSFIGNPVMQEFFGPMHLLQK
;
A
#
# COMPACT_ATOMS: atom_id res chain seq x y z
N MET A 1 -7.13 -4.39 34.29
CA MET A 1 -7.58 -5.63 33.63
C MET A 1 -6.65 -5.86 32.45
N SER A 2 -6.04 -7.04 32.31
CA SER A 2 -5.17 -7.33 31.16
C SER A 2 -6.04 -7.35 29.91
N HIS A 3 -5.87 -6.37 29.03
CA HIS A 3 -6.57 -6.33 27.76
C HIS A 3 -5.99 -7.44 26.87
N THR A 4 -6.76 -8.50 26.66
CA THR A 4 -6.23 -9.71 26.03
C THR A 4 -6.27 -9.57 24.51
N ILE A 5 -5.10 -9.44 23.89
CA ILE A 5 -4.97 -9.57 22.43
C ILE A 5 -5.28 -11.04 22.08
N PRO A 6 -6.22 -11.33 21.16
CA PRO A 6 -6.55 -12.70 20.81
C PRO A 6 -5.32 -13.45 20.25
N HIS A 7 -5.21 -14.74 20.59
CA HIS A 7 -4.09 -15.59 20.15
C HIS A 7 -3.95 -15.62 18.62
N SER A 8 -5.05 -15.51 17.87
CA SER A 8 -5.04 -15.43 16.40
C SER A 8 -4.24 -14.23 15.89
N PHE A 9 -4.38 -13.05 16.52
CA PHE A 9 -3.60 -11.86 16.14
C PHE A 9 -2.13 -11.99 16.53
N ILE A 10 -1.84 -12.62 17.67
CA ILE A 10 -0.44 -12.90 18.07
C ILE A 10 0.24 -13.83 17.07
N ALA A 11 -0.43 -14.90 16.64
CA ALA A 11 0.09 -15.82 15.64
C ALA A 11 0.34 -15.12 14.28
N MET A 12 -0.47 -14.14 13.91
CA MET A 12 -0.26 -13.37 12.67
C MET A 12 1.03 -12.53 12.71
N LEU A 13 1.55 -12.16 13.90
CA LEU A 13 2.81 -11.42 14.02
C LEU A 13 4.01 -12.22 13.48
N GLU A 14 3.94 -13.55 13.55
CA GLU A 14 5.01 -14.45 13.07
C GLU A 14 5.19 -14.38 11.55
N GLN A 15 4.21 -13.84 10.82
CA GLN A 15 4.30 -13.63 9.36
C GLN A 15 5.06 -12.35 9.00
N ALA A 16 5.26 -11.43 9.95
CA ALA A 16 6.05 -10.23 9.75
C ALA A 16 7.53 -10.49 10.01
N ASP A 17 8.39 -9.65 9.44
CA ASP A 17 9.80 -9.66 9.78
C ASP A 17 10.00 -9.40 11.28
N THR A 18 10.98 -10.07 11.87
CA THR A 18 11.22 -10.01 13.32
C THR A 18 11.45 -8.60 13.85
N SER A 19 11.98 -7.69 13.03
CA SER A 19 12.18 -6.29 13.41
C SER A 19 10.87 -5.51 13.63
N TRP A 20 9.75 -6.00 13.08
CA TRP A 20 8.44 -5.39 13.25
C TRP A 20 7.64 -5.95 14.43
N GLN A 21 7.90 -7.18 14.86
CA GLN A 21 7.04 -7.85 15.85
C GLN A 21 6.82 -7.05 17.15
N PRO A 22 7.84 -6.38 17.74
CA PRO A 22 7.63 -5.53 18.91
C PRO A 22 6.69 -4.35 18.61
N VAL A 23 6.85 -3.71 17.45
CA VAL A 23 6.03 -2.57 17.00
C VAL A 23 4.59 -2.99 16.76
N LEU A 24 4.39 -4.12 16.07
CA LEU A 24 3.06 -4.65 15.76
C LEU A 24 2.32 -5.08 17.03
N ARG A 25 3.03 -5.71 17.97
CA ARG A 25 2.48 -6.03 19.30
C ARG A 25 2.04 -4.77 20.03
N ALA A 26 2.92 -3.77 20.14
CA ALA A 26 2.58 -2.49 20.77
C ALA A 26 1.40 -1.78 20.07
N GLY A 27 1.31 -1.91 18.74
CA GLY A 27 0.17 -1.39 17.97
C GLY A 27 -1.15 -2.08 18.34
N LEU A 28 -1.15 -3.42 18.48
CA LEU A 28 -2.32 -4.17 18.94
C LEU A 28 -2.69 -3.83 20.39
N GLU A 29 -1.70 -3.64 21.26
CA GLU A 29 -1.90 -3.18 22.64
C GLU A 29 -2.56 -1.79 22.65
N ALA A 30 -2.16 -0.88 21.77
CA ALA A 30 -2.76 0.44 21.64
C ALA A 30 -4.23 0.38 21.15
N VAL A 31 -4.55 -0.53 20.22
CA VAL A 31 -5.94 -0.79 19.81
C VAL A 31 -6.76 -1.30 20.99
N ALA A 32 -6.24 -2.29 21.72
CA ALA A 32 -6.90 -2.89 22.87
C ALA A 32 -7.09 -1.90 24.03
N ALA A 33 -6.12 -1.01 24.27
CA ALA A 33 -6.24 0.04 25.28
C ALA A 33 -7.31 1.08 24.92
N ASN A 34 -7.45 1.41 23.63
CA ASN A 34 -8.46 2.35 23.15
C ASN A 34 -9.87 1.75 23.08
N ASN A 35 -9.99 0.47 22.70
CA ASN A 35 -11.24 -0.28 22.74
C ASN A 35 -10.97 -1.76 23.08
N PRO A 36 -11.12 -2.17 24.36
CA PRO A 36 -10.82 -3.53 24.82
C PRO A 36 -11.61 -4.64 24.14
N GLU A 37 -12.82 -4.33 23.65
CA GLU A 37 -13.74 -5.30 23.06
C GLU A 37 -13.50 -5.48 21.56
N TYR A 38 -12.79 -4.55 20.92
CA TYR A 38 -12.67 -4.53 19.45
C TYR A 38 -11.93 -5.75 18.91
N LEU A 39 -10.73 -6.08 19.42
CA LEU A 39 -9.95 -7.20 18.91
C LEU A 39 -10.60 -8.56 19.19
N PRO A 40 -11.16 -8.84 20.40
CA PRO A 40 -11.96 -10.04 20.63
C PRO A 40 -13.13 -10.16 19.65
N ALA A 41 -13.94 -9.10 19.51
CA ALA A 41 -15.08 -9.11 18.59
C ALA A 41 -14.65 -9.30 17.13
N LEU A 42 -13.51 -8.73 16.72
CA LEU A 42 -12.96 -8.91 15.38
C LEU A 42 -12.45 -10.33 15.14
N ALA A 43 -11.88 -10.99 16.16
CA ALA A 43 -11.39 -12.36 16.06
C ALA A 43 -12.52 -13.39 15.88
N ASP A 44 -13.72 -13.09 16.39
CA ASP A 44 -14.91 -13.94 16.27
C ASP A 44 -15.76 -13.62 15.02
N ASP A 45 -15.24 -12.79 14.11
CA ASP A 45 -15.99 -12.23 12.98
C ASP A 45 -15.29 -12.48 11.63
N HIS A 46 -16.02 -12.28 10.54
CA HIS A 46 -15.49 -12.38 9.18
C HIS A 46 -14.98 -11.03 8.68
N PHE A 47 -13.66 -10.95 8.51
CA PHE A 47 -12.99 -9.78 7.93
C PHE A 47 -12.02 -10.16 6.81
N LEU A 48 -11.67 -9.16 6.01
CA LEU A 48 -10.60 -9.21 5.03
C LEU A 48 -9.42 -8.34 5.51
N PRO A 49 -8.17 -8.65 5.15
CA PRO A 49 -7.76 -9.83 4.38
C PRO A 49 -7.84 -11.11 5.22
N ASN A 50 -8.20 -12.23 4.58
CA ASN A 50 -8.24 -13.55 5.24
C ASN A 50 -6.84 -14.21 5.26
N GLY A 51 -6.72 -15.36 5.92
CA GLY A 51 -5.50 -16.19 5.89
C GLY A 51 -4.32 -15.62 6.67
N GLY A 52 -4.59 -14.82 7.72
CA GLY A 52 -3.55 -14.23 8.56
C GLY A 52 -2.79 -13.06 7.92
N ARG A 53 -3.26 -12.55 6.77
CA ARG A 53 -2.59 -11.52 5.98
C ARG A 53 -2.72 -10.09 6.54
N VAL A 54 -3.21 -9.90 7.77
CA VAL A 54 -3.38 -8.57 8.39
C VAL A 54 -2.07 -7.79 8.43
N PHE A 55 -0.94 -8.48 8.63
CA PHE A 55 0.39 -7.88 8.70
C PHE A 55 1.26 -8.15 7.46
N ALA A 56 0.67 -8.49 6.31
CA ALA A 56 1.41 -8.87 5.11
C ALA A 56 2.35 -7.76 4.57
N ALA A 57 2.05 -6.48 4.84
CA ALA A 57 2.93 -5.37 4.47
C ALA A 57 4.26 -5.34 5.24
N PHE A 58 4.34 -5.98 6.40
CA PHE A 58 5.47 -5.93 7.32
C PHE A 58 6.48 -7.06 7.13
N ARG A 59 6.51 -7.68 5.94
CA ARG A 59 7.45 -8.76 5.60
C ARG A 59 8.85 -8.29 5.28
N GLN A 60 9.01 -7.03 4.87
CA GLN A 60 10.33 -6.44 4.69
C GLN A 60 10.87 -5.95 6.05
N PRO A 61 12.19 -5.99 6.29
CA PRO A 61 12.78 -5.46 7.51
C PRO A 61 12.44 -3.98 7.71
N LEU A 62 12.25 -3.57 8.97
CA LEU A 62 12.02 -2.17 9.38
C LEU A 62 13.06 -1.23 8.77
N ASP A 63 14.34 -1.67 8.72
CA ASP A 63 15.45 -0.86 8.23
C ASP A 63 15.50 -0.70 6.70
N ALA A 64 14.74 -1.52 5.97
CA ALA A 64 14.64 -1.42 4.52
C ALA A 64 13.63 -0.35 4.07
N VAL A 65 12.78 0.15 4.98
CA VAL A 65 11.73 1.11 4.65
C VAL A 65 12.32 2.49 4.35
N ARG A 66 12.03 2.98 3.15
CA ARG A 66 12.38 4.33 2.66
C ARG A 66 11.15 5.17 2.35
N TYR A 67 10.05 4.51 1.99
CA TYR A 67 8.79 5.12 1.62
C TYR A 67 7.64 4.39 2.30
N VAL A 68 6.59 5.12 2.69
CA VAL A 68 5.35 4.51 3.16
C VAL A 68 4.22 4.98 2.25
N LEU A 69 3.72 4.07 1.41
CA LEU A 69 2.51 4.32 0.64
C LEU A 69 1.30 3.98 1.50
N VAL A 70 0.44 4.97 1.76
CA VAL A 70 -0.71 4.79 2.67
C VAL A 70 -2.00 4.66 1.88
N GLY A 71 -2.63 3.48 1.96
CA GLY A 71 -4.01 3.24 1.49
C GLY A 71 -5.04 3.42 2.61
N GLU A 72 -6.32 3.51 2.25
CA GLU A 72 -7.40 3.67 3.23
C GLU A 72 -7.69 2.37 4.01
N GLY A 73 -7.81 1.25 3.30
CA GLY A 73 -8.18 -0.06 3.84
C GLY A 73 -8.17 -1.17 2.77
N PRO A 74 -8.40 -2.44 3.16
CA PRO A 74 -8.42 -3.56 2.22
C PRO A 74 -9.56 -3.47 1.21
N TYR A 75 -9.37 -4.07 0.02
CA TYR A 75 -10.44 -4.21 -0.96
C TYR A 75 -11.62 -5.02 -0.39
N PRO A 76 -12.88 -4.73 -0.79
CA PRO A 76 -14.06 -5.42 -0.28
C PRO A 76 -14.29 -6.81 -0.92
N ARG A 77 -13.25 -7.41 -1.51
CA ARG A 77 -13.30 -8.70 -2.21
C ARG A 77 -12.17 -9.61 -1.71
N PRO A 78 -12.44 -10.89 -1.38
CA PRO A 78 -11.44 -11.81 -0.85
C PRO A 78 -10.20 -11.96 -1.74
N ASP A 79 -10.40 -12.10 -3.06
CA ASP A 79 -9.31 -12.28 -4.02
C ASP A 79 -8.45 -11.02 -4.18
N SER A 80 -9.03 -9.85 -3.91
CA SER A 80 -8.35 -8.56 -4.02
C SER A 80 -7.59 -8.18 -2.74
N ALA A 81 -8.12 -8.54 -1.57
CA ALA A 81 -7.56 -8.15 -0.28
C ALA A 81 -6.38 -9.05 0.13
N THR A 82 -5.17 -8.60 -0.19
CA THR A 82 -3.91 -9.34 0.06
C THR A 82 -3.16 -8.89 1.31
N GLY A 83 -3.61 -7.83 1.98
CA GLY A 83 -2.94 -7.26 3.17
C GLY A 83 -1.85 -6.24 2.86
N VAL A 84 -1.66 -5.90 1.58
CA VAL A 84 -0.83 -4.78 1.13
C VAL A 84 -1.72 -3.74 0.45
N CYS A 85 -1.44 -2.45 0.66
CA CYS A 85 -2.22 -1.40 0.01
C CYS A 85 -1.97 -1.36 -1.51
N PHE A 86 -2.93 -0.83 -2.26
CA PHE A 86 -2.86 -0.59 -3.72
C PHE A 86 -2.73 -1.82 -4.63
N MET A 87 -2.35 -2.99 -4.12
CA MET A 87 -2.18 -4.23 -4.89
C MET A 87 -3.47 -5.06 -4.88
N ASP A 88 -4.25 -4.96 -5.96
CA ASP A 88 -5.45 -5.79 -6.15
C ASP A 88 -5.05 -7.23 -6.52
N GLY A 89 -5.16 -8.16 -5.57
CA GLY A 89 -4.79 -9.56 -5.78
C GLY A 89 -5.54 -10.29 -6.90
N ALA A 90 -6.64 -9.73 -7.41
CA ALA A 90 -7.36 -10.27 -8.57
C ALA A 90 -6.70 -9.88 -9.92
N VAL A 91 -5.67 -9.03 -9.90
CA VAL A 91 -4.90 -8.63 -11.08
C VAL A 91 -3.62 -9.45 -11.15
N SER A 92 -3.50 -10.30 -12.17
CA SER A 92 -2.30 -11.08 -12.45
C SER A 92 -1.45 -10.42 -13.55
N SER A 93 -1.81 -10.66 -14.82
CA SER A 93 -1.11 -10.09 -15.98
C SER A 93 -1.35 -8.60 -16.12
N LEU A 94 -0.29 -7.84 -16.42
CA LEU A 94 -0.34 -6.41 -16.69
C LEU A 94 -0.68 -6.08 -18.15
N TRP A 95 -0.31 -6.96 -19.07
CA TRP A 95 -0.31 -6.70 -20.51
C TRP A 95 -1.30 -7.59 -21.27
N SER A 96 -1.68 -7.13 -22.46
CA SER A 96 -2.51 -7.85 -23.43
C SER A 96 -2.15 -7.40 -24.86
N GLU A 97 -2.71 -8.05 -25.87
CA GLU A 97 -2.52 -7.64 -27.27
C GLU A 97 -2.98 -6.21 -27.58
N LYS A 98 -3.86 -5.63 -26.74
CA LYS A 98 -4.45 -4.30 -26.98
C LYS A 98 -3.94 -3.22 -26.01
N GLY A 99 -2.79 -3.45 -25.37
CA GLY A 99 -2.27 -2.59 -24.31
C GLY A 99 -2.40 -3.23 -22.93
N LEU A 100 -2.82 -2.45 -21.93
CA LEU A 100 -3.04 -2.95 -20.57
C LEU A 100 -4.10 -4.05 -20.52
N SER A 101 -3.93 -5.01 -19.62
CA SER A 101 -4.84 -6.14 -19.47
C SER A 101 -6.24 -5.71 -19.01
N LYS A 102 -7.22 -6.60 -19.21
CA LYS A 102 -8.61 -6.35 -18.76
C LYS A 102 -8.72 -6.16 -17.24
N PRO A 103 -8.04 -6.96 -16.38
CA PRO A 103 -8.00 -6.71 -14.93
C PRO A 103 -7.41 -5.34 -14.58
N VAL A 104 -6.29 -4.95 -15.19
CA VAL A 104 -5.69 -3.62 -14.97
C VAL A 104 -6.68 -2.52 -15.35
N ASN A 105 -7.33 -2.61 -16.52
CA ASN A 105 -8.27 -1.59 -16.97
C ASN A 105 -9.51 -1.43 -16.06
N ARG A 106 -9.93 -2.51 -15.37
CA ARG A 106 -11.00 -2.49 -14.36
C ARG A 106 -10.55 -1.87 -13.04
N ALA A 107 -9.27 -2.04 -12.68
CA ALA A 107 -8.66 -1.39 -11.54
C ALA A 107 -8.22 0.03 -11.90
N THR A 108 -9.18 0.97 -11.96
CA THR A 108 -8.97 2.36 -12.42
C THR A 108 -7.72 3.04 -11.86
N SER A 109 -7.48 2.90 -10.55
CA SER A 109 -6.28 3.45 -9.88
C SER A 109 -4.98 2.84 -10.42
N LEU A 110 -4.91 1.51 -10.54
CA LEU A 110 -3.75 0.82 -11.07
C LEU A 110 -3.51 1.18 -12.54
N ARG A 111 -4.58 1.22 -13.35
CA ARG A 111 -4.51 1.64 -14.76
C ARG A 111 -3.88 3.03 -14.90
N ASN A 112 -4.36 4.01 -14.14
CA ASN A 112 -3.87 5.38 -14.24
C ASN A 112 -2.45 5.51 -13.67
N PHE A 113 -2.10 4.76 -12.63
CA PHE A 113 -0.73 4.68 -12.11
C PHE A 113 0.24 4.09 -13.14
N MET A 114 -0.13 2.98 -13.80
CA MET A 114 0.69 2.41 -14.88
C MET A 114 0.87 3.40 -16.04
N LYS A 115 -0.19 4.12 -16.43
CA LYS A 115 -0.07 5.18 -17.44
C LYS A 115 0.81 6.34 -16.97
N MET A 116 0.75 6.71 -15.68
CA MET A 116 1.62 7.73 -15.09
C MET A 116 3.10 7.32 -15.21
N LEU A 117 3.43 6.06 -14.87
CA LEU A 117 4.78 5.53 -15.02
C LEU A 117 5.25 5.56 -16.49
N LEU A 118 4.40 5.13 -17.42
CA LEU A 118 4.72 5.16 -18.85
C LEU A 118 4.93 6.58 -19.40
N VAL A 119 4.21 7.57 -18.88
CA VAL A 119 4.43 8.98 -19.22
C VAL A 119 5.73 9.49 -18.60
N ALA A 120 6.02 9.13 -17.34
CA ALA A 120 7.27 9.49 -16.65
C ALA A 120 8.51 8.92 -17.34
N ASP A 121 8.41 7.70 -17.88
CA ASP A 121 9.46 7.04 -18.68
C ASP A 121 9.54 7.54 -20.13
N GLY A 122 8.69 8.49 -20.54
CA GLY A 122 8.63 9.01 -21.91
C GLY A 122 8.10 8.03 -22.95
N GLN A 123 7.52 6.90 -22.53
CA GLN A 123 6.94 5.89 -23.42
C GLN A 123 5.55 6.28 -23.92
N LEU A 124 4.82 7.09 -23.15
CA LEU A 124 3.54 7.70 -23.54
C LEU A 124 3.62 9.22 -23.47
N THR A 125 2.79 9.87 -24.26
CA THR A 125 2.52 11.31 -24.12
C THR A 125 1.22 11.53 -23.37
N LEU A 126 1.15 12.59 -22.57
CA LEU A 126 -0.06 12.92 -21.80
C LEU A 126 -1.29 13.16 -22.70
N THR A 127 -1.05 13.69 -23.92
CA THR A 127 -2.10 13.95 -24.92
C THR A 127 -2.58 12.70 -25.65
N ASN A 128 -1.86 11.57 -25.56
CA ASN A 128 -2.26 10.31 -26.20
C ASN A 128 -1.98 9.09 -25.32
N THR A 129 -2.92 8.80 -24.41
CA THR A 129 -2.89 7.59 -23.54
C THR A 129 -3.94 6.56 -23.94
N THR A 130 -4.27 6.48 -25.23
CA THR A 130 -5.29 5.58 -25.79
C THR A 130 -4.82 4.11 -25.81
N GLY A 131 -5.75 3.19 -26.08
CA GLY A 131 -5.41 1.77 -26.27
C GLY A 131 -4.48 1.53 -27.45
N GLU A 132 -4.60 2.33 -28.51
CA GLU A 132 -3.71 2.29 -29.67
C GLU A 132 -2.28 2.74 -29.31
N ALA A 133 -2.13 3.82 -28.54
CA ALA A 133 -0.82 4.25 -28.05
C ALA A 133 -0.15 3.18 -27.15
N LEU A 134 -0.96 2.40 -26.44
CA LEU A 134 -0.50 1.34 -25.55
C LEU A 134 -0.17 0.01 -26.25
N SER A 135 -0.70 -0.26 -27.46
CA SER A 135 -0.54 -1.58 -28.10
C SER A 135 0.93 -1.87 -28.39
N GLY A 136 1.64 -0.93 -29.02
CA GLY A 136 3.07 -1.09 -29.33
C GLY A 136 3.96 -1.18 -28.09
N ILE A 137 3.59 -0.50 -27.00
CA ILE A 137 4.29 -0.62 -25.70
C ILE A 137 4.09 -2.03 -25.13
N SER A 138 2.85 -2.51 -25.15
CA SER A 138 2.50 -3.84 -24.65
C SER A 138 3.14 -4.95 -25.47
N ASP A 139 3.24 -4.81 -26.79
CA ASP A 139 3.93 -5.78 -27.64
C ASP A 139 5.42 -5.87 -27.29
N ARG A 140 6.10 -4.73 -27.09
CA ARG A 140 7.50 -4.71 -26.63
C ARG A 140 7.64 -5.33 -25.24
N ALA A 141 6.76 -4.99 -24.30
CA ALA A 141 6.78 -5.54 -22.95
C ALA A 141 6.62 -7.07 -22.97
N ARG A 142 5.65 -7.59 -23.73
CA ARG A 142 5.42 -9.04 -23.85
C ARG A 142 6.53 -9.78 -24.60
N ALA A 143 7.21 -9.11 -25.53
CA ALA A 143 8.34 -9.68 -26.26
C ALA A 143 9.65 -9.73 -25.44
N ALA A 144 9.73 -8.99 -24.34
CA ALA A 144 10.91 -8.90 -23.47
C ALA A 144 10.58 -9.23 -22.00
N PRO A 145 10.08 -10.45 -21.71
CA PRO A 145 9.64 -10.83 -20.36
C PRO A 145 10.77 -10.84 -19.31
N ASP A 146 12.03 -10.87 -19.74
CA ASP A 146 13.20 -10.79 -18.87
C ASP A 146 13.67 -9.36 -18.57
N GLN A 147 13.12 -8.35 -19.26
CA GLN A 147 13.50 -6.93 -19.11
C GLN A 147 12.36 -6.06 -18.55
N VAL A 148 11.11 -6.45 -18.80
CA VAL A 148 9.92 -5.70 -18.40
C VAL A 148 9.05 -6.60 -17.51
N ILE A 149 8.50 -6.04 -16.43
CA ILE A 149 7.59 -6.78 -15.56
C ILE A 149 6.34 -7.22 -16.34
N GLN A 150 5.84 -8.41 -16.04
CA GLN A 150 4.67 -8.99 -16.71
C GLN A 150 3.44 -9.02 -15.80
N THR A 151 3.65 -8.97 -14.49
CA THR A 151 2.64 -9.25 -13.48
C THR A 151 2.59 -8.21 -12.38
N LEU A 152 1.43 -8.04 -11.74
CA LEU A 152 1.30 -7.13 -10.60
C LEU A 152 2.19 -7.52 -9.41
N PRO A 153 2.41 -8.81 -9.08
CA PRO A 153 3.41 -9.21 -8.09
C PRO A 153 4.84 -8.72 -8.41
N GLU A 154 5.25 -8.66 -9.67
CA GLU A 154 6.56 -8.09 -10.05
C GLU A 154 6.61 -6.56 -9.82
N LEU A 155 5.53 -5.83 -10.12
CA LEU A 155 5.42 -4.40 -9.76
C LEU A 155 5.53 -4.20 -8.24
N GLN A 156 4.86 -5.05 -7.47
CA GLN A 156 4.95 -5.05 -6.01
C GLN A 156 6.39 -5.33 -5.54
N ALA A 157 7.05 -6.32 -6.14
CA ALA A 157 8.44 -6.64 -5.82
C ALA A 157 9.38 -5.46 -6.08
N ASN A 158 9.22 -4.76 -7.21
CA ASN A 158 9.98 -3.55 -7.53
C ASN A 158 9.76 -2.44 -6.49
N LEU A 159 8.50 -2.17 -6.12
CA LEU A 159 8.20 -1.21 -5.05
C LEU A 159 8.87 -1.61 -3.72
N THR A 160 8.79 -2.88 -3.32
CA THR A 160 9.45 -3.37 -2.12
C THR A 160 10.99 -3.24 -2.22
N ALA A 161 11.59 -3.51 -3.38
CA ALA A 161 13.03 -3.35 -3.60
C ALA A 161 13.48 -1.89 -3.47
N HIS A 162 12.63 -0.93 -3.84
CA HIS A 162 12.85 0.50 -3.59
C HIS A 162 12.55 0.94 -2.14
N GLY A 163 12.12 0.02 -1.26
CA GLY A 163 11.86 0.28 0.16
C GLY A 163 10.47 0.83 0.44
N PHE A 164 9.46 0.54 -0.40
CA PHE A 164 8.08 0.91 -0.12
C PHE A 164 7.42 -0.04 0.88
N LEU A 165 6.97 0.50 2.00
CA LEU A 165 5.97 -0.12 2.87
C LEU A 165 4.57 0.21 2.34
N LEU A 166 3.88 -0.82 1.83
CA LEU A 166 2.53 -0.71 1.25
C LEU A 166 1.47 -0.90 2.35
N LEU A 167 1.28 0.14 3.17
CA LEU A 167 0.48 0.10 4.39
C LEU A 167 -0.96 0.60 4.15
N ASN A 168 -1.96 -0.10 4.68
CA ASN A 168 -3.28 0.49 4.84
C ASN A 168 -3.40 1.18 6.21
N ALA A 169 -4.06 2.34 6.27
CA ALA A 169 -4.37 3.00 7.54
C ALA A 169 -5.37 2.19 8.39
N THR A 170 -6.26 1.46 7.73
CA THR A 170 -7.15 0.46 8.33
C THR A 170 -6.68 -0.92 7.89
N LEU A 171 -6.37 -1.84 8.82
CA LEU A 171 -5.83 -3.15 8.41
C LEU A 171 -6.88 -4.17 7.98
N VAL A 172 -8.14 -3.95 8.34
CA VAL A 172 -9.22 -4.90 8.05
C VAL A 172 -10.43 -4.25 7.37
N PHE A 173 -11.23 -5.06 6.71
CA PHE A 173 -12.52 -4.71 6.14
C PHE A 173 -13.59 -5.69 6.63
N ARG A 174 -14.68 -5.18 7.19
CA ARG A 174 -15.88 -5.94 7.52
C ARG A 174 -17.08 -5.36 6.80
N LYS A 175 -17.79 -6.20 6.05
CA LYS A 175 -18.90 -5.76 5.17
C LYS A 175 -20.02 -5.04 5.93
N HIS A 176 -20.27 -5.42 7.18
CA HIS A 176 -21.35 -4.88 8.00
C HIS A 176 -20.90 -3.71 8.91
N VAL A 177 -19.61 -3.35 8.92
CA VAL A 177 -19.08 -2.25 9.74
C VAL A 177 -18.81 -1.04 8.86
N PRO A 178 -19.33 0.16 9.20
CA PRO A 178 -19.01 1.38 8.48
C PRO A 178 -17.49 1.62 8.44
N PRO A 179 -16.90 1.97 7.27
CA PRO A 179 -15.46 2.17 7.13
C PRO A 179 -14.86 3.17 8.14
N VAL A 180 -15.61 4.23 8.49
CA VAL A 180 -15.16 5.22 9.48
C VAL A 180 -14.99 4.61 10.88
N ARG A 181 -15.83 3.64 11.26
CA ARG A 181 -15.69 2.94 12.54
C ARG A 181 -14.45 2.05 12.56
N GLU A 182 -14.19 1.36 11.45
CA GLU A 182 -12.95 0.58 11.28
C GLU A 182 -11.71 1.45 11.34
N ALA A 183 -11.68 2.54 10.56
CA ALA A 183 -10.56 3.47 10.54
C ALA A 183 -10.27 4.07 11.93
N LYS A 184 -11.32 4.40 12.69
CA LYS A 184 -11.16 4.90 14.07
C LYS A 184 -10.54 3.85 14.99
N ALA A 185 -10.91 2.58 14.85
CA ALA A 185 -10.39 1.50 15.69
C ALA A 185 -8.90 1.22 15.44
N TRP A 186 -8.43 1.35 14.19
CA TRP A 186 -7.03 1.12 13.81
C TRP A 186 -6.12 2.36 13.91
N LEU A 187 -6.68 3.54 14.19
CA LEU A 187 -5.89 4.77 14.33
C LEU A 187 -4.77 4.68 15.38
N PRO A 188 -4.98 4.09 16.59
CA PRO A 188 -3.91 3.89 17.57
C PRO A 188 -2.77 3.00 17.05
N PHE A 189 -3.09 1.96 16.28
CA PHE A 189 -2.10 1.09 15.67
C PHE A 189 -1.22 1.86 14.68
N LEU A 190 -1.85 2.63 13.78
CA LEU A 190 -1.13 3.44 12.80
C LEU A 190 -0.21 4.47 13.48
N GLN A 191 -0.68 5.10 14.57
CA GLN A 191 0.14 6.01 15.38
C GLN A 191 1.41 5.32 15.92
N VAL A 192 1.29 4.09 16.42
CA VAL A 192 2.44 3.33 16.94
C VAL A 192 3.41 2.99 15.81
N VAL A 193 2.93 2.51 14.66
CA VAL A 193 3.77 2.17 13.50
C VAL A 193 4.54 3.40 12.99
N LEU A 194 3.87 4.54 12.83
CA LEU A 194 4.53 5.78 12.38
C LEU A 194 5.50 6.31 13.45
N SER A 195 5.18 6.22 14.73
CA SER A 195 6.11 6.63 15.79
C SER A 195 7.37 5.78 15.76
N ALA A 196 7.23 4.45 15.69
CA ALA A 196 8.35 3.53 15.64
C ALA A 196 9.25 3.73 14.40
N LEU A 197 8.67 4.01 13.24
CA LEU A 197 9.44 4.34 12.03
C LEU A 197 10.29 5.61 12.21
N ALA A 198 9.70 6.65 12.79
CA ALA A 198 10.41 7.90 13.02
C ALA A 198 11.47 7.76 14.13
N ASP A 199 11.16 7.06 15.23
CA ASP A 199 12.10 6.78 16.32
C ASP A 199 13.28 5.93 15.84
N HIS A 200 13.02 4.92 14.99
CA HIS A 200 14.07 4.09 14.40
C HIS A 200 15.00 4.89 13.48
N ALA A 201 14.45 5.79 12.67
CA ALA A 201 15.25 6.68 11.82
C ALA A 201 16.11 7.64 12.67
N GLU A 202 15.50 8.27 13.66
CA GLU A 202 16.17 9.20 14.59
C GLU A 202 17.29 8.51 15.38
N GLY A 203 17.03 7.32 15.92
CA GLY A 203 18.04 6.50 16.61
C GLY A 203 19.23 6.09 15.73
N LYS A 204 19.07 6.16 14.40
CA LYS A 204 20.13 5.92 13.42
C LYS A 204 20.71 7.20 12.81
N GLY A 205 20.29 8.38 13.26
CA GLY A 205 20.71 9.65 12.69
C GLY A 205 20.29 9.84 11.22
N LYS A 206 19.17 9.23 10.81
CA LYS A 206 18.60 9.30 9.47
C LYS A 206 17.30 10.10 9.47
N GLU A 207 16.93 10.64 8.32
CA GLU A 207 15.57 11.16 8.12
C GLU A 207 14.54 10.01 8.14
N PRO A 208 13.32 10.25 8.66
CA PRO A 208 12.23 9.28 8.55
C PRO A 208 11.89 8.95 7.08
N PRO A 209 11.26 7.79 6.82
CA PRO A 209 10.74 7.46 5.50
C PRO A 209 9.85 8.57 4.92
N THR A 210 9.75 8.68 3.60
CA THR A 210 8.80 9.64 2.99
C THR A 210 7.40 9.03 2.91
N LEU A 211 6.40 9.75 3.42
CA LEU A 211 4.99 9.35 3.28
C LEU A 211 4.48 9.71 1.88
N VAL A 212 3.92 8.73 1.17
CA VAL A 212 3.26 8.91 -0.12
C VAL A 212 1.75 8.82 0.10
N LEU A 213 1.08 9.97 -0.01
CA LEU A 213 -0.29 10.17 0.45
C LEU A 213 -1.18 10.57 -0.73
N TRP A 214 -2.15 9.71 -1.04
CA TRP A 214 -3.04 9.89 -2.20
C TRP A 214 -4.48 10.18 -1.76
N GLY A 215 -4.97 11.37 -2.10
CA GLY A 215 -6.34 11.78 -1.80
C GLY A 215 -6.57 12.07 -0.32
N LYS A 216 -7.71 11.63 0.21
CA LYS A 216 -8.19 12.01 1.56
C LYS A 216 -7.35 11.44 2.70
N ILE A 217 -6.54 10.43 2.42
CA ILE A 217 -5.65 9.83 3.42
C ILE A 217 -4.66 10.85 4.00
N ALA A 218 -4.24 11.85 3.21
CA ALA A 218 -3.37 12.92 3.69
C ALA A 218 -4.01 13.69 4.86
N VAL A 219 -5.29 14.06 4.72
CA VAL A 219 -6.05 14.78 5.75
C VAL A 219 -6.32 13.87 6.95
N GLN A 220 -6.62 12.58 6.73
CA GLN A 220 -6.84 11.63 7.82
C GLN A 220 -5.60 11.51 8.73
N LEU A 221 -4.40 11.56 8.16
CA LEU A 221 -3.16 11.44 8.91
C LEU A 221 -2.78 12.73 9.66
N GLU A 222 -3.38 13.88 9.39
CA GLU A 222 -3.15 15.12 10.16
C GLU A 222 -3.54 14.97 11.64
N ALA A 223 -4.47 14.08 11.95
CA ALA A 223 -4.88 13.77 13.32
C ALA A 223 -3.81 13.00 14.13
N LEU A 224 -2.76 12.48 13.47
CA LEU A 224 -1.70 11.70 14.10
C LEU A 224 -0.50 12.59 14.43
N PRO A 225 -0.10 12.75 15.70
CA PRO A 225 1.09 13.52 16.06
C PRO A 225 2.36 13.06 15.34
N ALA A 226 2.50 11.76 15.07
CA ALA A 226 3.66 11.22 14.36
C ALA A 226 3.76 11.73 12.93
N ASN A 227 2.64 12.03 12.26
CA ASN A 227 2.62 12.49 10.87
C ASN A 227 3.47 13.74 10.64
N ALA A 228 3.57 14.64 11.63
CA ALA A 228 4.35 15.87 11.52
C ALA A 228 5.87 15.61 11.33
N ARG A 229 6.38 14.45 11.77
CA ARG A 229 7.83 14.11 11.73
C ARG A 229 8.32 13.70 10.34
N PHE A 230 7.42 13.41 9.41
CA PHE A 230 7.77 12.77 8.14
C PHE A 230 7.82 13.76 6.98
N PRO A 231 8.79 13.63 6.05
CA PRO A 231 8.68 14.20 4.71
C PRO A 231 7.49 13.57 3.97
N LYS A 232 6.83 14.34 3.08
CA LYS A 232 5.58 13.92 2.43
C LYS A 232 5.60 14.20 0.93
N LYS A 233 5.05 13.28 0.14
CA LYS A 233 4.66 13.46 -1.26
C LYS A 233 3.15 13.27 -1.34
N VAL A 234 2.43 14.38 -1.51
CA VAL A 234 0.97 14.41 -1.54
C VAL A 234 0.49 14.58 -2.98
N ALA A 235 -0.50 13.79 -3.37
CA ALA A 235 -1.17 13.93 -4.66
C ALA A 235 -2.66 13.60 -4.52
N GLU A 236 -3.41 13.90 -5.58
CA GLU A 236 -4.77 13.37 -5.72
C GLU A 236 -4.77 11.84 -5.79
N HIS A 237 -5.94 11.23 -5.61
CA HIS A 237 -6.04 9.78 -5.68
C HIS A 237 -5.84 9.27 -7.13
N PRO A 238 -5.09 8.18 -7.37
CA PRO A 238 -4.84 7.64 -8.71
C PRO A 238 -6.10 7.20 -9.48
N TYR A 239 -7.25 7.10 -8.83
CA TYR A 239 -8.53 6.93 -9.51
C TYR A 239 -8.82 8.09 -10.50
N ASN A 240 -8.37 9.30 -10.19
CA ASN A 240 -8.54 10.47 -11.04
C ASN A 240 -7.67 10.37 -12.30
N LEU A 241 -8.23 10.77 -13.44
CA LEU A 241 -7.52 10.72 -14.72
C LEU A 241 -6.31 11.68 -14.76
N SER A 242 -6.42 12.83 -14.10
CA SER A 242 -5.35 13.84 -13.98
C SER A 242 -4.11 13.31 -13.28
N PHE A 243 -4.21 12.22 -12.50
CA PHE A 243 -3.06 11.58 -11.86
C PHE A 243 -1.99 11.13 -12.87
N ILE A 244 -2.40 10.77 -14.09
CA ILE A 244 -1.47 10.38 -15.17
C ILE A 244 -0.44 11.47 -15.45
N GLY A 245 -0.87 12.74 -15.39
CA GLY A 245 -0.05 13.92 -15.65
C GLY A 245 0.49 14.59 -14.38
N ASN A 246 0.40 13.96 -13.21
CA ASN A 246 0.78 14.60 -11.96
C ASN A 246 2.31 14.78 -11.87
N PRO A 247 2.83 16.02 -11.87
CA PRO A 247 4.28 16.25 -11.94
C PRO A 247 5.02 15.76 -10.69
N VAL A 248 4.40 15.87 -9.50
CA VAL A 248 5.00 15.41 -8.25
C VAL A 248 5.19 13.90 -8.26
N MET A 249 4.21 13.14 -8.79
CA MET A 249 4.29 11.69 -8.88
C MET A 249 5.22 11.23 -9.99
N GLN A 250 5.25 11.93 -11.13
CA GLN A 250 6.18 11.61 -12.22
C GLN A 250 7.63 11.86 -11.82
N GLU A 251 7.95 12.99 -11.19
CA GLU A 251 9.29 13.30 -10.68
C GLU A 251 9.72 12.29 -9.61
N PHE A 252 8.78 11.88 -8.74
CA PHE A 252 9.06 10.97 -7.65
C PHE A 252 9.27 9.52 -8.13
N PHE A 253 8.37 8.97 -8.95
CA PHE A 253 8.43 7.57 -9.39
C PHE A 253 9.25 7.35 -10.65
N GLY A 254 9.44 8.36 -11.51
CA GLY A 254 10.16 8.24 -12.78
C GLY A 254 11.56 7.63 -12.63
N PRO A 255 12.43 8.13 -11.72
CA PRO A 255 13.76 7.58 -11.51
C PRO A 255 13.80 6.13 -11.01
N MET A 256 12.65 5.56 -10.60
CA MET A 256 12.57 4.18 -10.08
C MET A 256 12.36 3.15 -11.20
N HIS A 257 11.95 3.57 -12.40
CA HIS A 257 11.69 2.68 -13.54
C HIS A 257 10.91 1.41 -13.18
N LEU A 258 9.82 1.56 -12.41
CA LEU A 258 9.09 0.45 -11.77
C LEU A 258 8.51 -0.60 -12.74
N LEU A 259 8.50 -0.35 -14.05
CA LEU A 259 8.06 -1.29 -15.06
C LEU A 259 9.20 -2.18 -15.60
N GLN A 260 10.45 -1.96 -15.22
CA GLN A 260 11.62 -2.75 -15.63
C GLN A 260 11.95 -3.83 -14.59
N LYS A 261 12.70 -4.87 -15.00
CA LYS A 261 13.23 -5.91 -14.08
C LYS A 261 14.65 -5.60 -13.61
#